data_AF-A0A4W5LG93-F1
#
_entry.id   AF-A0A4W5LG93-F1
#
_cell.length_a   1.000
_cell.length_b   1.000
_cell.length_c   1.000
_cell.angle_alpha   90.00
_cell.angle_beta   90.00
_cell.angle_gamma   90.00
#
_symmetry.space_group_name_H-M   'P 1'
#
loop_
_entity.id
_entity.type
_entity.pdbx_description
1 polymer ?
#
loop_
_entity_poly.entity_id
_entity_poly.type
_entity_poly.pdbx_seq_one_letter_code
_entity_poly.pdbx_strand_id
1 'polypeptide(L)'
;MDKLQTKSSIYSLLFRDKPEVTFYKSAVDKALQSETGNLDLFLRFLLGLSLESNQKHLRGLLTKTRSSSNTQKTVKYIKKKIRENLSPERSINLFHCLNELNDHSLVEEIQSFLRSGSLSKPNLSPAQWSALVFVLLTSEKELDVFDLKKYSRSEEGLLRLLPVVKASRAALLWSHRGRLCFSGLSSGVKPLTPERAGSE
;
A
#
# COMPACT_ATOMS: atom_id res chain seq x y z
N MET A 1 38.41 31.11 -2.95
CA MET A 1 37.19 31.26 -2.14
C MET A 1 35.99 30.69 -2.90
N ASP A 2 36.15 29.53 -3.59
CA ASP A 2 35.33 29.24 -4.80
C ASP A 2 34.59 27.90 -4.79
N LYS A 3 34.64 27.12 -3.69
CA LYS A 3 33.93 25.82 -3.61
C LYS A 3 32.48 25.91 -3.11
N LEU A 4 32.09 27.01 -2.45
CA LEU A 4 30.72 27.19 -1.93
C LEU A 4 29.76 27.73 -3.00
N GLN A 5 30.23 28.64 -3.87
CA GLN A 5 29.44 29.27 -4.93
C GLN A 5 28.92 28.24 -5.95
N THR A 6 29.75 27.26 -6.32
CA THR A 6 29.45 26.24 -7.34
C THR A 6 28.38 25.26 -6.88
N LYS A 7 28.35 24.87 -5.60
CA LYS A 7 27.30 23.98 -5.06
C LYS A 7 25.93 24.65 -5.14
N SER A 8 25.84 25.92 -4.74
CA SER A 8 24.60 26.73 -4.83
C SER A 8 24.06 26.78 -6.27
N SER A 9 24.95 26.95 -7.24
CA SER A 9 24.60 26.98 -8.67
C SER A 9 24.12 25.64 -9.24
N ILE A 10 24.58 24.51 -8.72
CA ILE A 10 24.11 23.18 -9.15
C ILE A 10 22.74 22.88 -8.54
N TYR A 11 22.54 23.26 -7.27
CA TYR A 11 21.22 23.13 -6.62
C TYR A 11 20.16 23.97 -7.34
N SER A 12 20.45 25.22 -7.70
CA SER A 12 19.50 26.06 -8.45
C SER A 12 19.16 25.51 -9.84
N LEU A 13 20.13 24.88 -10.53
CA LEU A 13 19.90 24.18 -11.80
C LEU A 13 19.03 22.92 -11.66
N LEU A 14 19.20 22.16 -10.58
CA LEU A 14 18.39 20.97 -10.26
C LEU A 14 16.96 21.31 -9.84
N PHE A 15 16.77 22.49 -9.22
CA PHE A 15 15.48 22.98 -8.72
C PHE A 15 14.84 24.07 -9.60
N ARG A 16 15.35 24.29 -10.81
CA ARG A 16 14.73 25.16 -11.83
C ARG A 16 13.24 24.83 -11.94
N ASP A 17 12.39 25.80 -11.57
CA ASP A 17 10.95 25.70 -11.29
C ASP A 17 10.23 24.55 -12.00
N LYS A 18 10.41 23.34 -11.46
CA LYS A 18 9.64 22.18 -11.86
C LYS A 18 8.26 22.39 -11.24
N PRO A 19 7.16 22.32 -12.02
CA PRO A 19 5.83 22.57 -11.48
C PRO A 19 5.64 21.70 -10.23
N GLU A 20 5.12 22.22 -9.13
CA GLU A 20 5.07 21.53 -7.83
C GLU A 20 4.49 20.10 -7.89
N VAL A 21 3.52 19.88 -8.78
CA VAL A 21 2.96 18.56 -9.11
C VAL A 21 4.04 17.56 -9.57
N THR A 22 5.01 18.02 -10.35
CA THR A 22 6.14 17.22 -10.82
C THR A 22 7.13 16.85 -9.70
N PHE A 23 7.23 17.66 -8.64
CA PHE A 23 8.07 17.33 -7.49
C PHE A 23 7.53 16.10 -6.75
N TYR A 24 6.25 16.09 -6.35
CA TYR A 24 5.67 14.93 -5.66
C TYR A 24 5.58 13.69 -6.53
N LYS A 25 5.26 13.85 -7.83
CA LYS A 25 5.32 12.74 -8.77
C LYS A 25 6.72 12.12 -8.82
N SER A 26 7.75 12.95 -8.88
CA SER A 26 9.14 12.46 -8.84
C SER A 26 9.49 11.78 -7.52
N ALA A 27 8.98 12.27 -6.39
CA ALA A 27 9.18 11.62 -5.09
C ALA A 27 8.49 10.24 -5.03
N VAL A 28 7.27 10.13 -5.55
CA VAL A 28 6.55 8.85 -5.71
C VAL A 28 7.37 7.89 -6.57
N ASP A 29 7.83 8.33 -7.75
CA ASP A 29 8.62 7.48 -8.65
C ASP A 29 9.93 7.02 -8.02
N LYS A 30 10.64 7.90 -7.29
CA LYS A 30 11.87 7.53 -6.59
C LYS A 30 11.63 6.51 -5.47
N ALA A 31 10.56 6.66 -4.70
CA ALA A 31 10.22 5.68 -3.66
C ALA A 31 9.85 4.32 -4.27
N LEU A 32 9.15 4.30 -5.41
CA LEU A 32 8.83 3.07 -6.14
C LEU A 32 10.07 2.39 -6.72
N GLN A 33 11.11 3.14 -7.07
CA GLN A 33 12.40 2.59 -7.53
C GLN A 33 13.27 2.05 -6.40
N SER A 34 13.00 2.39 -5.13
CA SER A 34 13.76 1.87 -4.00
C SER A 34 13.37 0.43 -3.70
N GLU A 35 14.27 -0.52 -3.98
CA GLU A 35 14.03 -1.94 -3.73
C GLU A 35 13.74 -2.24 -2.24
N THR A 36 14.46 -1.58 -1.33
CA THR A 36 14.36 -1.82 0.12
C THR A 36 13.19 -1.11 0.79
N GLY A 37 12.52 -0.18 0.09
CA GLY A 37 11.43 0.62 0.67
C GLY A 37 11.87 1.62 1.75
N ASN A 38 13.17 1.89 1.86
CA ASN A 38 13.72 2.86 2.82
C ASN A 38 13.17 4.29 2.66
N LEU A 39 12.62 4.62 1.49
CA LEU A 39 12.00 5.92 1.20
C LEU A 39 10.49 5.95 1.50
N ASP A 40 9.88 4.83 1.89
CA ASP A 40 8.43 4.70 2.01
C ASP A 40 7.86 5.61 3.10
N LEU A 41 8.43 5.55 4.31
CA LEU A 41 8.03 6.42 5.42
C LEU A 41 8.32 7.89 5.12
N PHE A 42 9.45 8.17 4.47
CA PHE A 42 9.79 9.53 4.08
C PHE A 42 8.79 10.11 3.06
N LEU A 43 8.37 9.30 2.08
CA LEU A 43 7.36 9.70 1.11
C LEU A 43 6.01 10.00 1.79
N ARG A 44 5.56 9.13 2.71
CA ARG A 44 4.32 9.32 3.48
C ARG A 44 4.35 10.66 4.22
N PHE A 45 5.42 10.89 4.98
CA PHE A 45 5.63 12.14 5.70
C PHE A 45 5.61 13.35 4.75
N LEU A 46 6.37 13.28 3.66
CA LEU A 46 6.47 14.36 2.67
C LEU A 46 5.11 14.72 2.05
N LEU A 47 4.28 13.71 1.73
CA LEU A 47 2.95 13.91 1.19
C LEU A 47 1.98 14.44 2.25
N GLY A 48 2.05 13.95 3.49
CA GLY A 48 1.31 14.51 4.62
C GLY A 48 1.59 16.01 4.82
N LEU A 49 2.85 16.45 4.64
CA LEU A 49 3.22 17.87 4.68
C LEU A 49 2.64 18.72 3.53
N SER A 50 2.13 18.09 2.46
CA SER A 50 1.50 18.80 1.35
C SER A 50 0.05 19.20 1.64
N LEU A 51 -0.60 18.58 2.64
CA LEU A 51 -1.94 18.95 3.05
C LEU A 51 -1.97 20.36 3.62
N GLU A 52 -2.90 21.18 3.13
CA GLU A 52 -3.09 22.57 3.57
C GLU A 52 -3.28 22.67 5.10
N SER A 53 -4.00 21.72 5.68
CA SER A 53 -4.19 21.58 7.13
C SER A 53 -2.89 21.46 7.91
N ASN A 54 -1.86 20.86 7.33
CA ASN A 54 -0.56 20.64 7.94
C ASN A 54 0.40 21.79 7.63
N GLN A 55 0.21 22.46 6.49
CA GLN A 55 1.02 23.60 6.08
C GLN A 55 0.83 24.82 6.97
N LYS A 56 -0.38 25.05 7.48
CA LYS A 56 -0.68 26.18 8.38
C LYS A 56 0.22 26.17 9.62
N HIS A 57 0.59 24.97 10.10
CA HIS A 57 1.46 24.79 11.26
C HIS A 57 2.95 24.95 10.94
N LEU A 58 3.32 24.91 9.66
CA LEU A 58 4.71 24.96 9.18
C LEU A 58 5.02 26.26 8.44
N ARG A 59 4.18 27.30 8.60
CA ARG A 59 4.31 28.59 7.91
C ARG A 59 5.66 29.28 8.13
N GLY A 60 6.35 29.01 9.24
CA GLY A 60 7.71 29.50 9.51
C GLY A 60 8.82 28.72 8.80
N LEU A 61 8.55 27.50 8.33
CA LEU A 61 9.50 26.62 7.63
C LEU A 61 9.24 26.57 6.11
N LEU A 62 7.99 26.78 5.69
CA LEU A 62 7.56 26.72 4.30
C LEU A 62 7.42 28.12 3.72
N THR A 63 8.16 28.40 2.65
CA THR A 63 8.17 29.71 1.99
C THR A 63 6.94 29.99 1.13
N LYS A 64 6.11 28.98 0.84
CA LYS A 64 4.92 29.10 -0.02
C LYS A 64 3.81 28.15 0.41
N THR A 65 2.59 28.67 0.56
CA THR A 65 1.38 27.86 0.76
C THR A 65 1.06 27.11 -0.53
N ARG A 66 0.98 25.79 -0.44
CA ARG A 66 0.73 24.85 -1.54
C ARG A 66 -0.77 24.78 -1.80
N SER A 67 -1.17 24.70 -3.07
CA SER A 67 -2.59 24.69 -3.44
C SER A 67 -3.21 23.29 -3.33
N SER A 68 -4.46 23.22 -2.90
CA SER A 68 -5.29 22.00 -2.89
C SER A 68 -5.37 21.30 -4.27
N SER A 69 -5.31 22.08 -5.36
CA SER A 69 -5.28 21.58 -6.74
C SER A 69 -4.04 20.72 -7.03
N ASN A 70 -2.88 21.04 -6.45
CA ASN A 70 -1.66 20.27 -6.65
C ASN A 70 -1.74 18.91 -5.93
N THR A 71 -2.29 18.89 -4.72
CA THR A 71 -2.55 17.66 -3.95
C THR A 71 -3.46 16.71 -4.70
N GLN A 72 -4.56 17.21 -5.28
CA GLN A 72 -5.49 16.41 -6.07
C GLN A 72 -4.84 15.77 -7.31
N LYS A 73 -3.92 16.47 -7.98
CA LYS A 73 -3.14 15.91 -9.10
C LYS A 73 -2.19 14.81 -8.65
N THR A 74 -1.60 14.94 -7.47
CA THR A 74 -0.75 13.89 -6.86
C THR A 74 -1.58 12.66 -6.48
N VAL A 75 -2.75 12.82 -5.87
CA VAL A 75 -3.69 11.73 -5.57
C VAL A 75 -4.05 10.95 -6.85
N LYS A 76 -4.45 11.66 -7.91
CA LYS A 76 -4.75 11.02 -9.21
C LYS A 76 -3.57 10.24 -9.77
N TYR A 77 -2.35 10.74 -9.59
CA TYR A 77 -1.13 10.06 -10.01
C TYR A 77 -0.86 8.78 -9.20
N ILE A 78 -0.98 8.84 -7.87
CA ILE A 78 -0.82 7.68 -7.00
C ILE A 78 -1.84 6.60 -7.36
N LYS A 79 -3.12 6.95 -7.54
CA LYS A 79 -4.16 6.01 -8.01
C LYS A 79 -3.83 5.41 -9.38
N LYS A 80 -3.22 6.18 -10.28
CA LYS A 80 -2.71 5.66 -11.56
C LYS A 80 -1.62 4.61 -11.32
N LYS A 81 -0.63 4.91 -10.47
CA LYS A 81 0.46 3.98 -10.13
C LYS A 81 -0.05 2.68 -9.52
N ILE A 82 -1.04 2.74 -8.62
CA ILE A 82 -1.66 1.53 -8.05
C ILE A 82 -2.30 0.65 -9.15
N ARG A 83 -2.89 1.25 -10.19
CA ARG A 83 -3.46 0.52 -11.33
C ARG A 83 -2.43 -0.10 -12.27
N GLU A 84 -1.15 0.29 -12.19
CA GLU A 84 -0.05 -0.26 -12.99
C GLU A 84 0.44 -1.64 -12.49
N ASN A 85 -0.32 -2.30 -11.61
CA ASN A 85 -0.03 -3.65 -11.11
C ASN A 85 1.34 -3.79 -10.43
N LEU A 86 1.62 -2.90 -9.48
CA LEU A 86 2.84 -2.93 -8.69
C LEU A 86 2.90 -4.16 -7.76
N SER A 87 4.07 -4.43 -7.18
CA SER A 87 4.18 -5.44 -6.11
C SER A 87 3.23 -5.09 -4.95
N PRO A 88 2.79 -6.09 -4.16
CA PRO A 88 1.92 -5.83 -3.01
C PRO A 88 2.53 -4.82 -2.03
N GLU A 89 3.83 -4.91 -1.74
CA GLU A 89 4.54 -4.02 -0.82
C GLU A 89 4.53 -2.57 -1.32
N ARG A 90 4.83 -2.37 -2.62
CA ARG A 90 4.78 -1.04 -3.23
C ARG A 90 3.36 -0.47 -3.23
N SER A 91 2.38 -1.31 -3.54
CA SER A 91 0.97 -0.90 -3.52
C SER A 91 0.53 -0.51 -2.11
N ILE A 92 0.86 -1.30 -1.09
CA ILE A 92 0.59 -1.00 0.33
C ILE A 92 1.17 0.36 0.70
N ASN A 93 2.42 0.65 0.32
CA ASN A 93 3.02 1.95 0.58
C ASN A 93 2.23 3.11 -0.07
N LEU A 94 1.78 2.94 -1.31
CA LEU A 94 0.97 3.95 -2.00
C LEU A 94 -0.42 4.13 -1.36
N PHE A 95 -1.04 3.08 -0.81
CA PHE A 95 -2.27 3.22 -0.03
C PHE A 95 -2.05 4.01 1.26
N HIS A 96 -0.94 3.77 1.97
CA HIS A 96 -0.59 4.64 3.10
C HIS A 96 -0.40 6.09 2.65
N CYS A 97 0.23 6.34 1.50
CA CYS A 97 0.36 7.69 0.95
C CYS A 97 -1.00 8.34 0.65
N LEU A 98 -2.00 7.58 0.18
CA LEU A 98 -3.36 8.09 -0.01
C LEU A 98 -4.02 8.43 1.34
N ASN A 99 -3.83 7.60 2.37
CA ASN A 99 -4.29 7.90 3.72
C ASN A 99 -3.68 9.19 4.28
N GLU A 100 -2.37 9.41 4.11
CA GLU A 100 -1.70 10.67 4.50
C GLU A 100 -2.26 11.89 3.75
N LEU A 101 -2.87 11.68 2.59
CA LEU A 101 -3.54 12.71 1.79
C LEU A 101 -5.05 12.78 2.04
N ASN A 102 -5.56 12.08 3.05
CA ASN A 102 -6.98 11.95 3.39
C ASN A 102 -7.87 11.46 2.22
N ASP A 103 -7.32 10.61 1.33
CA ASP A 103 -8.08 9.97 0.27
C ASP A 103 -8.28 8.49 0.57
N HIS A 104 -9.53 8.10 0.86
CA HIS A 104 -9.90 6.73 1.20
C HIS A 104 -10.77 6.06 0.12
N SER A 105 -10.94 6.68 -1.05
CA SER A 105 -12.00 6.27 -1.99
C SER A 105 -11.84 4.84 -2.51
N LEU A 106 -10.60 4.38 -2.75
CA LEU A 106 -10.33 3.00 -3.20
C LEU A 106 -10.56 1.98 -2.08
N VAL A 107 -10.33 2.37 -0.83
CA VAL A 107 -10.59 1.55 0.36
C VAL A 107 -12.10 1.42 0.58
N GLU A 108 -12.83 2.52 0.46
CA GLU A 108 -14.29 2.54 0.54
C GLU A 108 -14.94 1.68 -0.55
N GLU A 109 -14.43 1.75 -1.79
CA GLU A 109 -14.89 0.92 -2.90
C GLU A 109 -14.78 -0.57 -2.57
N ILE A 110 -13.62 -1.04 -2.10
CA ILE A 110 -13.42 -2.46 -1.78
C ILE A 110 -14.23 -2.87 -0.54
N GLN A 111 -14.37 -2.02 0.47
CA GLN A 111 -15.18 -2.32 1.65
C GLN A 111 -16.67 -2.45 1.29
N SER A 112 -17.18 -1.58 0.42
CA SER A 112 -18.53 -1.68 -0.13
C SER A 112 -18.72 -3.00 -0.90
N PHE A 113 -17.75 -3.36 -1.74
CA PHE A 113 -17.75 -4.63 -2.47
C PHE A 113 -17.79 -5.84 -1.51
N LEU A 114 -16.99 -5.84 -0.43
CA LEU A 114 -16.99 -6.90 0.57
C LEU A 114 -18.33 -7.02 1.31
N ARG A 115 -18.96 -5.88 1.67
CA ARG A 115 -20.28 -5.86 2.32
C ARG A 115 -21.40 -6.39 1.43
N SER A 116 -21.26 -6.27 0.12
CA SER A 116 -22.24 -6.77 -0.86
C SER A 116 -22.31 -8.30 -0.97
N GLY A 117 -21.44 -9.03 -0.26
CA GLY A 117 -21.43 -10.51 -0.25
C GLY A 117 -20.90 -11.15 -1.54
N SER A 118 -20.43 -10.36 -2.50
CA SER A 118 -20.00 -10.80 -3.82
C SER A 118 -18.53 -11.22 -3.88
N LEU A 119 -18.08 -12.16 -3.03
CA LEU A 119 -16.75 -12.76 -3.14
C LEU A 119 -16.70 -13.94 -4.15
N SER A 120 -17.86 -14.32 -4.71
CA SER A 120 -18.03 -15.41 -5.68
C SER A 120 -18.09 -14.96 -7.15
N LYS A 121 -17.99 -13.65 -7.45
CA LYS A 121 -17.99 -13.06 -8.81
C LYS A 121 -16.60 -12.52 -9.18
N PRO A 122 -16.26 -12.45 -10.49
CA PRO A 122 -14.90 -12.70 -11.00
C PRO A 122 -13.94 -11.51 -10.86
N ASN A 123 -12.65 -11.86 -10.79
CA ASN A 123 -11.45 -11.05 -11.03
C ASN A 123 -11.49 -9.58 -10.57
N LEU A 124 -11.17 -9.36 -9.28
CA LEU A 124 -10.78 -8.03 -8.80
C LEU A 124 -9.68 -7.46 -9.70
N SER A 125 -9.78 -6.17 -10.00
CA SER A 125 -8.68 -5.46 -10.67
C SER A 125 -7.42 -5.45 -9.78
N PRO A 126 -6.21 -5.25 -10.34
CA PRO A 126 -4.98 -5.13 -9.54
C PRO A 126 -5.08 -4.10 -8.41
N ALA A 127 -5.76 -2.97 -8.66
CA ALA A 127 -6.00 -1.95 -7.66
C ALA A 127 -6.93 -2.42 -6.53
N GLN A 128 -7.99 -3.14 -6.87
CA GLN A 128 -8.93 -3.70 -5.89
C GLN A 128 -8.30 -4.82 -5.06
N TRP A 129 -7.47 -5.68 -5.67
CA TRP A 129 -6.66 -6.66 -4.91
C TRP A 129 -5.75 -5.96 -3.90
N SER A 130 -5.07 -4.91 -4.35
CA SER A 130 -4.16 -4.15 -3.49
C SER A 130 -4.92 -3.43 -2.36
N ALA A 131 -6.11 -2.91 -2.65
CA ALA A 131 -7.00 -2.32 -1.64
C ALA A 131 -7.48 -3.37 -0.62
N LEU A 132 -7.84 -4.57 -1.07
CA LEU A 132 -8.24 -5.67 -0.20
C LEU A 132 -7.10 -6.06 0.75
N VAL A 133 -5.89 -6.27 0.23
CA VAL A 133 -4.70 -6.57 1.03
C VAL A 133 -4.45 -5.47 2.05
N PHE A 134 -4.53 -4.20 1.63
CA PHE A 134 -4.36 -3.05 2.51
C PHE A 134 -5.39 -3.05 3.66
N VAL A 135 -6.68 -3.23 3.34
CA VAL A 135 -7.75 -3.30 4.35
C VAL A 135 -7.53 -4.44 5.35
N LEU A 136 -7.12 -5.61 4.87
CA LEU A 136 -6.87 -6.77 5.74
C LEU A 136 -5.68 -6.54 6.68
N LEU A 137 -4.60 -5.91 6.19
CA LEU A 137 -3.39 -5.64 6.97
C LEU A 137 -3.52 -4.47 7.94
N THR A 138 -4.42 -3.52 7.67
CA THR A 138 -4.61 -2.30 8.49
C THR A 138 -5.85 -2.35 9.36
N SER A 139 -6.60 -3.45 9.31
CA SER A 139 -7.72 -3.71 10.20
C SER A 139 -7.22 -3.86 11.64
N GLU A 140 -7.93 -3.25 12.60
CA GLU A 140 -7.64 -3.38 14.04
C GLU A 140 -7.83 -4.82 14.57
N LYS A 141 -8.53 -5.68 13.82
CA LYS A 141 -8.69 -7.09 14.18
C LYS A 141 -7.39 -7.86 13.95
N GLU A 142 -6.94 -8.59 14.98
CA GLU A 142 -5.83 -9.52 14.83
C GLU A 142 -6.11 -10.56 13.75
N LEU A 143 -5.14 -10.77 12.86
CA LEU A 143 -5.16 -11.81 11.85
C LEU A 143 -4.75 -13.15 12.48
N ASP A 144 -5.60 -13.69 13.35
CA ASP A 144 -5.34 -14.96 14.02
C ASP A 144 -5.32 -16.12 13.02
N VAL A 145 -6.48 -16.50 12.49
CA VAL A 145 -6.61 -17.57 11.49
C VAL A 145 -7.18 -16.99 10.20
N PHE A 146 -6.33 -16.85 9.19
CA PHE A 146 -6.72 -16.34 7.88
C PHE A 146 -7.18 -17.48 6.95
N ASP A 147 -8.47 -17.49 6.60
CA ASP A 147 -9.04 -18.47 5.67
C ASP A 147 -9.02 -17.91 4.24
N LEU A 148 -8.06 -18.40 3.43
CA LEU A 148 -7.86 -17.92 2.05
C LEU A 148 -9.07 -18.22 1.16
N LYS A 149 -9.79 -19.31 1.42
CA LYS A 149 -10.94 -19.75 0.60
C LYS A 149 -12.10 -18.77 0.66
N LYS A 150 -12.16 -17.91 1.69
CA LYS A 150 -13.16 -16.83 1.79
C LYS A 150 -12.94 -15.74 0.73
N TYR A 151 -11.72 -15.56 0.23
CA TYR A 151 -11.38 -14.43 -0.65
C TYR A 151 -11.03 -14.85 -2.08
N SER A 152 -10.25 -15.91 -2.28
CA SER A 152 -9.90 -16.39 -3.61
C SER A 152 -9.73 -17.89 -3.68
N ARG A 153 -10.01 -18.43 -4.86
CA ARG A 153 -9.61 -19.79 -5.27
C ARG A 153 -8.63 -19.79 -6.45
N SER A 154 -8.29 -18.62 -7.00
CA SER A 154 -7.34 -18.49 -8.10
C SER A 154 -5.91 -18.37 -7.56
N GLU A 155 -4.95 -18.96 -8.28
CA GLU A 155 -3.52 -18.86 -7.96
C GLU A 155 -3.06 -17.40 -7.85
N GLU A 156 -3.48 -16.54 -8.78
CA GLU A 156 -3.17 -15.10 -8.74
C GLU A 156 -3.67 -14.43 -7.46
N GLY A 157 -4.92 -14.68 -7.06
CA GLY A 157 -5.46 -14.10 -5.83
C GLY A 157 -4.73 -14.61 -4.58
N LEU A 158 -4.34 -15.89 -4.57
CA LEU A 158 -3.53 -16.46 -3.48
C LEU A 158 -2.15 -15.81 -3.40
N LEU A 159 -1.47 -15.60 -4.53
CA LEU A 159 -0.17 -14.91 -4.58
C LEU A 159 -0.28 -13.46 -4.09
N ARG A 160 -1.35 -12.74 -4.47
CA ARG A 160 -1.57 -11.36 -4.01
C ARG A 160 -1.90 -11.27 -2.52
N LEU A 161 -2.47 -12.31 -1.93
CA LEU A 161 -2.79 -12.39 -0.50
C LEU A 161 -1.61 -12.84 0.37
N LEU A 162 -0.45 -13.19 -0.20
CA LEU A 162 0.75 -13.58 0.55
C LEU A 162 1.15 -12.60 1.67
N PRO A 163 1.08 -11.27 1.51
CA PRO A 163 1.38 -10.35 2.61
C PRO A 163 0.47 -10.56 3.82
N VAL A 164 -0.83 -10.82 3.59
CA VAL A 164 -1.81 -11.08 4.65
C VAL A 164 -1.49 -12.41 5.35
N VAL A 165 -1.15 -13.44 4.58
CA VAL A 165 -0.73 -14.75 5.12
C VAL A 165 0.51 -14.62 6.01
N LYS A 166 1.51 -13.85 5.57
CA LYS A 166 2.74 -13.62 6.34
C LYS A 166 2.48 -12.86 7.65
N ALA A 167 1.51 -11.95 7.65
CA ALA A 167 1.11 -11.18 8.83
C ALA A 167 0.17 -11.96 9.77
N SER A 168 -0.39 -13.09 9.33
CA SER A 168 -1.34 -13.88 10.12
C SER A 168 -0.63 -14.87 11.05
N ARG A 169 -1.21 -15.18 12.21
CA ARG A 169 -0.68 -16.23 13.11
C ARG A 169 -0.79 -17.62 12.49
N ALA A 170 -1.89 -17.89 11.81
CA ALA A 170 -2.11 -19.09 11.01
C ALA A 170 -2.93 -18.79 9.76
N ALA A 171 -2.77 -19.62 8.74
CA ALA A 171 -3.51 -19.55 7.49
C ALA A 171 -4.07 -20.92 7.11
N LEU A 172 -5.31 -20.95 6.63
CA LEU A 172 -5.97 -22.16 6.13
C LEU A 172 -5.91 -22.17 4.61
N LEU A 173 -5.21 -23.17 4.07
CA LEU A 173 -5.19 -23.50 2.66
C LEU A 173 -6.10 -24.71 2.40
N TRP A 174 -6.81 -24.70 1.28
CA TRP A 174 -7.63 -25.82 0.87
C TRP A 174 -6.98 -26.54 -0.30
N SER A 175 -6.71 -27.83 -0.14
CA SER A 175 -6.24 -28.74 -1.19
C SER A 175 -7.37 -29.67 -1.60
N HIS A 176 -7.25 -30.29 -2.79
CA HIS A 176 -8.12 -31.39 -3.21
C HIS A 176 -8.17 -32.54 -2.18
N ARG A 177 -7.13 -32.68 -1.33
CA ARG A 177 -7.05 -33.70 -0.26
C ARG A 177 -7.58 -33.24 1.11
N GLY A 178 -8.08 -32.02 1.23
CA GLY A 178 -8.62 -31.48 2.49
C GLY A 178 -8.03 -30.15 2.92
N ARG A 179 -8.24 -29.79 4.19
CA ARG A 179 -7.79 -28.52 4.78
C ARG A 179 -6.36 -28.67 5.30
N LEU A 180 -5.47 -27.78 4.87
CA LEU A 180 -4.11 -27.66 5.38
C LEU A 180 -4.02 -26.37 6.21
N CYS A 181 -3.50 -26.46 7.43
CA CYS A 181 -3.22 -25.31 8.27
C CYS A 181 -1.71 -25.05 8.28
N PHE A 182 -1.32 -23.82 8.02
CA PHE A 182 0.05 -23.36 8.12
C PHE A 182 0.14 -22.30 9.22
N SER A 183 1.06 -22.46 10.16
CA SER A 183 1.42 -21.36 11.07
C SER A 183 2.18 -20.30 10.27
N GLY A 184 1.86 -19.02 10.49
CA GLY A 184 2.51 -17.90 9.83
C GLY A 184 4.04 -17.98 9.97
N LEU A 185 4.74 -17.54 8.92
CA LEU A 185 6.20 -17.64 8.79
C LEU A 185 7.00 -16.85 9.85
N SER A 186 6.34 -16.19 10.81
CA SER A 186 6.99 -15.54 11.96
C SER A 186 7.66 -16.55 12.91
N SER A 187 7.32 -17.84 12.81
CA SER A 187 8.05 -18.93 13.47
C SER A 187 8.07 -20.14 12.54
N GLY A 188 9.25 -20.74 12.34
CA GLY A 188 9.53 -21.77 11.33
C GLY A 188 8.41 -22.76 11.04
N VAL A 189 8.25 -23.08 9.75
CA VAL A 189 7.23 -23.98 9.23
C VAL A 189 7.28 -25.33 9.95
N LYS A 190 6.30 -25.62 10.80
CA LYS A 190 6.00 -26.97 11.25
C LYS A 190 4.70 -27.42 10.58
N PRO A 191 4.74 -28.45 9.71
CA PRO A 191 3.52 -29.11 9.26
C PRO A 191 2.82 -29.70 10.49
N LEU A 192 1.58 -29.28 10.76
CA LEU A 192 0.71 -30.03 11.66
C LEU A 192 0.10 -31.19 10.89
N THR A 193 0.19 -32.38 11.47
CA THR A 193 -0.40 -33.61 10.94
C THR A 193 -1.91 -33.47 10.77
N PRO A 194 -2.50 -34.01 9.69
CA PRO A 194 -3.94 -33.95 9.50
C PRO A 194 -4.65 -34.72 10.60
N GLU A 195 -5.39 -34.04 11.47
CA GLU A 195 -6.43 -34.70 12.26
C GLU A 195 -7.50 -35.20 11.29
N ARG A 196 -7.64 -36.52 11.23
CA ARG A 196 -8.79 -37.15 10.60
C ARG A 196 -10.02 -36.69 11.36
N ALA A 197 -10.92 -35.98 10.69
CA ALA A 197 -12.28 -35.82 11.17
C ALA A 197 -12.84 -37.23 11.39
N GLY A 198 -13.13 -37.56 12.65
CA GLY A 198 -13.92 -38.73 13.00
C GLY A 198 -15.29 -38.58 12.35
N SER A 199 -15.73 -39.64 11.71
CA SER A 199 -17.11 -39.83 11.27
C SER A 199 -17.98 -40.11 12.50
N GLU A 200 -18.91 -39.20 12.78
CA GLU A 200 -20.21 -39.52 13.37
C GLU A 200 -21.30 -39.14 12.36
#